data_AF-A0A2E2T3X3-F1
#
_entry.id   AF-A0A2E2T3X3-F1
#
_cell.length_a   1.000
_cell.length_b   1.000
_cell.length_c   1.000
_cell.angle_alpha   90.00
_cell.angle_beta   90.00
_cell.angle_gamma   90.00
#
_symmetry.space_group_name_H-M   'P 1'
#
loop_
_entity.id
_entity.type
_entity.pdbx_description
1 polymer ?
#
loop_
_entity_poly.entity_id
_entity_poly.type
_entity_poly.pdbx_seq_one_letter_code
_entity_poly.pdbx_strand_id
1 'polypeptide(L)'
;MTTAALAAIRVAPKATTDSVTIHADQAKGEVILSFQDGSIALNKDCGSFPCRIDISRLQKGEYDVMIRNGTDIQNMVSLYKE
;
A
#
# COMPACT_ATOMS: atom_id res chain seq x y z
N MET A 1 20.73 -22.58 -11.40
CA MET A 1 19.36 -22.02 -11.40
C MET A 1 19.31 -21.00 -10.28
N THR A 2 19.36 -19.71 -10.61
CA THR A 2 19.34 -18.61 -9.65
C THR A 2 17.88 -18.29 -9.32
N THR A 3 17.45 -18.72 -8.13
CA THR A 3 16.12 -18.42 -7.61
C THR A 3 16.06 -16.94 -7.25
N ALA A 4 15.23 -16.18 -7.97
CA ALA A 4 14.95 -14.79 -7.66
C ALA A 4 14.28 -14.70 -6.27
N ALA A 5 14.89 -13.96 -5.36
CA ALA A 5 14.28 -13.62 -4.09
C ALA A 5 13.12 -12.66 -4.37
N LEU A 6 11.88 -13.15 -4.26
CA LEU A 6 10.70 -12.30 -4.19
C LEU A 6 10.88 -11.35 -3.01
N ALA A 7 11.00 -10.05 -3.30
CA ALA A 7 10.93 -9.00 -2.30
C ALA A 7 9.53 -9.04 -1.65
N ALA A 8 9.46 -9.67 -0.48
CA ALA A 8 8.24 -9.78 0.30
C ALA A 8 8.02 -8.46 1.06
N ILE A 9 7.13 -7.60 0.54
CA ILE A 9 6.62 -6.47 1.31
C ILE A 9 5.87 -7.05 2.51
N ARG A 10 6.45 -6.88 3.70
CA ARG A 10 5.81 -7.24 4.96
C ARG A 10 4.86 -6.12 5.35
N VAL A 11 3.59 -6.23 4.96
CA VAL A 11 2.52 -5.46 5.60
C VAL A 11 2.31 -6.05 6.98
N ALA A 12 2.63 -5.31 8.03
CA ALA A 12 2.48 -5.77 9.40
C ALA A 12 1.00 -6.12 9.68
N PRO A 13 0.69 -7.37 10.10
CA PRO A 13 -0.68 -7.78 10.36
C PRO A 13 -1.10 -7.26 11.73
N LYS A 14 -1.64 -6.03 11.76
CA LYS A 14 -2.60 -5.55 12.77
C LYS A 14 -2.97 -4.11 12.44
N ALA A 15 -4.06 -3.92 11.70
CA ALA A 15 -4.75 -2.64 11.65
C ALA A 15 -5.54 -2.42 12.96
N THR A 16 -4.86 -2.46 14.12
CA THR A 16 -5.37 -1.88 15.38
C THR A 16 -5.03 -0.39 15.48
N THR A 17 -4.36 0.14 14.46
CA THR A 17 -3.85 1.50 14.43
C THR A 17 -4.45 2.16 13.20
N ASP A 18 -5.01 3.35 13.37
CA ASP A 18 -5.55 4.26 12.35
C ASP A 18 -4.59 4.62 11.20
N SER A 19 -3.46 3.94 11.07
CA SER A 19 -2.44 4.20 10.07
C SER A 19 -1.71 2.92 9.68
N VAL A 20 -1.31 2.86 8.42
CA VAL A 20 -0.53 1.78 7.83
C VAL A 20 0.80 2.35 7.37
N THR A 21 1.89 1.65 7.66
CA THR A 21 3.20 1.99 7.09
C THR A 21 3.45 1.10 5.88
N ILE A 22 3.55 1.72 4.71
CA ILE A 22 3.89 1.07 3.46
C ILE A 22 5.40 1.10 3.28
N HIS A 23 5.98 -0.08 3.12
CA HIS A 23 7.38 -0.26 2.77
C HIS A 23 7.45 -0.67 1.30
N ALA A 24 8.26 0.02 0.51
CA ALA A 24 8.53 -0.32 -0.87
C ALA A 24 10.04 -0.21 -1.11
N ASP A 25 10.58 -1.03 -2.02
CA ASP A 25 11.99 -0.95 -2.44
C ASP A 25 12.32 0.35 -3.22
N GLN A 26 11.29 1.09 -3.62
CA GLN A 26 11.40 2.30 -4.41
C GLN A 26 11.78 3.50 -3.54
N ALA A 27 12.52 4.45 -4.12
CA ALA A 27 12.87 5.69 -3.41
C ALA A 27 11.65 6.60 -3.16
N LYS A 28 10.66 6.63 -4.05
CA LYS A 28 9.45 7.46 -4.00
C LYS A 28 8.32 6.83 -4.81
N GLY A 29 7.08 7.23 -4.57
CA GLY A 29 5.91 6.78 -5.33
C GLY A 29 4.61 7.26 -4.71
N GLU A 30 3.55 7.26 -5.50
CA GLU A 30 2.19 7.52 -5.08
C GLU A 30 1.54 6.21 -4.60
N VAL A 31 0.96 6.23 -3.40
CA VAL A 31 0.21 5.11 -2.86
C VAL A 31 -1.27 5.39 -2.98
N ILE A 32 -1.95 4.49 -3.68
CA ILE A 32 -3.39 4.55 -3.94
C ILE A 32 -4.02 3.36 -3.25
N LEU A 33 -4.93 3.59 -2.31
CA LEU A 33 -5.82 2.56 -1.80
C LEU A 33 -7.11 2.59 -2.59
N SER A 34 -7.48 1.45 -3.16
CA SER A 34 -8.73 1.24 -3.87
C SER A 34 -9.59 0.24 -3.12
N PHE A 35 -10.90 0.40 -3.20
CA PHE A 35 -11.84 -0.63 -2.80
C PHE A 35 -11.83 -1.78 -3.82
N GLN A 36 -12.36 -2.95 -3.43
CA GLN A 36 -12.53 -4.11 -4.31
C GLN A 36 -13.43 -3.84 -5.55
N ASP A 37 -14.23 -2.76 -5.54
CA ASP A 37 -15.03 -2.32 -6.68
C ASP A 37 -14.21 -1.49 -7.70
N GLY A 38 -12.94 -1.21 -7.42
CA GLY A 38 -12.05 -0.37 -8.22
C GLY A 38 -12.13 1.13 -7.93
N SER A 39 -13.00 1.56 -7.01
CA SER A 39 -13.10 2.97 -6.59
C SER A 39 -11.89 3.36 -5.73
N ILE A 40 -11.34 4.55 -5.94
CA ILE A 40 -10.21 5.05 -5.14
C ILE A 40 -10.75 5.49 -3.77
N ALA A 41 -10.28 4.83 -2.72
CA ALA A 41 -10.59 5.14 -1.33
C ALA A 41 -9.68 6.25 -0.78
N LEU A 42 -8.39 6.17 -1.09
CA LEU A 42 -7.38 7.12 -0.63
C LEU A 42 -6.25 7.20 -1.65
N ASN A 43 -5.74 8.40 -1.87
CA ASN A 43 -4.53 8.61 -2.64
C ASN A 43 -3.55 9.48 -1.84
N LYS A 44 -2.30 9.03 -1.73
CA LYS A 44 -1.24 9.72 -1.03
C LYS A 44 0.06 9.65 -1.82
N ASP A 45 0.54 10.80 -2.26
CA ASP A 45 1.91 10.91 -2.78
C ASP A 45 2.92 10.73 -1.64
N CYS A 46 3.82 9.76 -1.80
CA CYS A 46 4.90 9.47 -0.90
C CYS A 46 6.24 9.79 -1.56
N GLY A 47 6.77 10.98 -1.26
CA GLY A 47 8.07 11.42 -1.73
C GLY A 47 9.25 10.57 -1.23
N SER A 48 9.06 9.76 -0.19
CA SER A 48 10.03 8.77 0.30
C SER A 48 9.36 7.58 0.99
N PHE A 49 9.85 6.36 0.78
CA PHE A 49 9.46 5.18 1.55
C PHE A 49 10.45 4.89 2.70
N PRO A 50 10.00 4.39 3.87
CA PRO A 50 8.63 3.97 4.19
C PRO A 50 7.67 5.14 4.39
N CYS A 51 6.46 4.98 3.88
CA CYS A 51 5.44 6.01 3.92
C CYS A 51 4.30 5.61 4.86
N ARG A 52 3.98 6.48 5.82
CA ARG A 52 2.86 6.27 6.72
C ARG A 52 1.59 6.89 6.13
N ILE A 53 0.57 6.07 5.99
CA ILE A 53 -0.74 6.44 5.47
C ILE A 53 -1.74 6.37 6.60
N ASP A 54 -2.51 7.44 6.79
CA ASP A 54 -3.59 7.46 7.75
C ASP A 54 -4.84 6.85 7.11
N ILE A 55 -5.32 5.76 7.70
CA ILE A 55 -6.51 5.03 7.29
C ILE A 55 -7.66 5.21 8.27
N SER A 56 -7.57 6.15 9.23
CA SER A 56 -8.61 6.39 10.25
C SER A 56 -9.98 6.59 9.62
N ARG A 57 -10.02 7.36 8.53
CA ARG A 57 -11.23 7.75 7.81
C ARG A 57 -11.77 6.67 6.87
N LEU A 58 -11.00 5.60 6.62
CA LEU A 58 -11.46 4.49 5.80
C LEU A 58 -12.45 3.64 6.58
N GLN A 59 -13.46 3.11 5.90
CA GLN A 59 -14.39 2.17 6.51
C GLN A 59 -13.69 0.82 6.73
N LYS A 60 -14.30 -0.05 7.53
CA LYS A 60 -13.80 -1.42 7.70
C LYS A 60 -14.02 -2.18 6.39
N GLY A 61 -13.03 -2.96 5.97
CA GLY A 61 -13.09 -3.67 4.70
C GLY A 61 -11.73 -3.98 4.11
N GLU A 62 -11.76 -4.60 2.93
CA GLU A 62 -10.59 -4.91 2.12
C GLU A 62 -10.30 -3.78 1.13
N TYR A 63 -9.03 -3.38 1.10
CA TYR A 63 -8.51 -2.34 0.23
C TYR A 63 -7.32 -2.87 -0.55
N ASP A 64 -7.26 -2.62 -1.84
CA ASP A 64 -6.07 -2.89 -2.64
C ASP A 64 -5.14 -1.68 -2.59
N VAL A 65 -3.91 -1.91 -2.12
CA VAL A 65 -2.87 -0.90 -2.07
C VAL A 65 -2.03 -0.99 -3.33
N MET A 66 -2.15 0.01 -4.17
CA MET A 66 -1.38 0.18 -5.40
C MET A 66 -0.26 1.20 -5.18
N ILE A 67 0.97 0.87 -5.58
CA ILE A 67 2.08 1.83 -5.60
C ILE A 67 2.39 2.20 -7.05
N ARG A 68 2.17 3.46 -7.39
CA ARG A 68 2.47 4.05 -8.70
C ARG A 68 3.72 4.91 -8.61
N ASN A 69 4.67 4.74 -9.51
CA ASN A 69 5.84 5.62 -9.62
C ASN A 69 5.98 6.07 -11.07
N GLY A 70 5.53 7.29 -11.36
CA GLY A 70 5.39 7.77 -12.73
C GLY A 70 4.29 6.99 -13.47
N THR A 71 4.65 6.31 -14.56
CA THR A 71 3.74 5.50 -15.38
C THR A 71 3.59 4.06 -14.90
N ASP A 72 4.48 3.62 -14.00
CA ASP A 72 4.58 2.21 -13.64
C ASP A 72 3.83 1.92 -12.33
N ILE A 73 2.92 0.96 -12.40
CA ILE A 73 2.25 0.39 -11.23
C ILE A 73 3.05 -0.86 -10.85
N GLN A 74 3.71 -0.83 -9.70
CA GLN A 74 4.66 -1.89 -9.35
C GLN A 74 4.14 -2.91 -8.36
N ASN A 75 3.20 -2.56 -7.49
CA ASN A 75 2.74 -3.50 -6.47
C ASN A 75 1.29 -3.31 -6.08
N MET A 76 0.59 -4.43 -5.94
CA MET A 76 -0.74 -4.57 -5.38
C MET A 76 -0.64 -5.44 -4.14
N VAL A 77 -0.92 -4.88 -2.97
CA VAL A 77 -1.05 -5.64 -1.72
C VAL A 77 -2.43 -5.41 -1.15
N SER A 78 -3.12 -6.48 -0.77
CA SER A 78 -4.42 -6.36 -0.11
C SER A 78 -4.22 -5.98 1.36
N LEU A 79 -4.86 -4.89 1.75
CA LEU A 79 -4.89 -4.37 3.11
C LEU A 79 -6.28 -4.62 3.70
N TYR A 80 -6.32 -5.37 4.79
CA TYR A 80 -7.55 -5.56 5.55
C TYR A 80 -7.61 -4.60 6.73
N LYS A 81 -8.69 -3.82 6.81
CA LYS A 81 -9.01 -2.98 7.97
C LYS A 81 -10.13 -3.65 8.79
N GLU A 82 -9.81 -4.01 10.03
CA GLU A 82 -10.71 -4.61 11.02
C GLU A 82 -11.69 -3.63 11.69
#